data_AF-A0A2N3CKY7-F1
#
_entry.id   AF-A0A2N3CKY7-F1
#
_cell.length_a   1.000
_cell.length_b   1.000
_cell.length_c   1.000
_cell.angle_alpha   90.00
_cell.angle_beta   90.00
_cell.angle_gamma   90.00
#
_symmetry.space_group_name_H-M   'P 1'
#
loop_
_entity.id
_entity.type
_entity.pdbx_description
1 polymer ?
#
loop_
_entity_poly.entity_id
_entity_poly.type
_entity_poly.pdbx_seq_one_letter_code
_entity_poly.pdbx_strand_id
1 'polypeptide(L)'
;MSLGEVASLWIGPQLSWLEQLCLKSFVDAGHRTTLFTYDAVAGVPEGVHLAPASDFLPATEFIRHARTGSPAYHADVFRLRMIRDSDLCWVDTDAYCVKPFEIPDHGHWHGWISDDVAQINNGVLKLPKDSATLAAMLDFTSDEYPIPPWLPPAKQDELRAAKARGEGVHVSLLPWGVWGPNALTHFLHATGEVRFSQEKDVLYPVPFSHKQALLKPGRRHLVEGWVTENTASIHFWGRRFRSAASRSGGIPEPGSYTADLLAKHRVDPRPTAHLMRPAAPPQVARIAPESLDFSMFTADDLVNLMMQRSSTVETPGAVQAWTEGDEAPLRAEAEARREAILHGAWDEIQAVFAEIHPRLAKLAPARVADIGAGYAFVDLMLHRAFGCDLVLIDIEESANRHFGFEEAGAGYSSLATARAFLVANGVPETAITTINPRKDEGMAQAGRVDLALSLISCGFHYPAETYDAFYAANVAPTGAILLDIRKGSGGLGYLKKFGHTSVLRREKKLATVFVNKGVA
;
A
#
# COMPACT_ATOMS: atom_id res chain seq x y z
N MET A 1 -43.13 8.31 -13.75
CA MET A 1 -42.29 7.10 -13.64
C MET A 1 -41.37 7.31 -12.45
N SER A 2 -41.20 6.34 -11.56
CA SER A 2 -40.22 6.45 -10.47
C SER A 2 -38.82 6.33 -11.07
N LEU A 3 -37.92 7.25 -10.72
CA LEU A 3 -36.51 7.17 -11.11
C LEU A 3 -35.89 5.88 -10.54
N GLY A 4 -34.93 5.29 -11.26
CA GLY A 4 -34.20 4.13 -10.77
C GLY A 4 -33.47 4.43 -9.45
N GLU A 5 -33.38 3.44 -8.56
CA GLU A 5 -32.65 3.58 -7.30
C GLU A 5 -31.14 3.44 -7.53
N VAL A 6 -30.34 4.20 -6.79
CA VAL A 6 -28.86 4.19 -6.89
C VAL A 6 -28.24 3.73 -5.57
N ALA A 7 -27.07 3.10 -5.68
CA ALA A 7 -26.33 2.66 -4.51
C ALA A 7 -24.82 2.72 -4.64
N SER A 8 -24.16 2.89 -3.49
CA SER A 8 -22.71 2.96 -3.34
C SER A 8 -22.22 2.13 -2.16
N LEU A 9 -20.92 1.86 -2.08
CA LEU A 9 -20.26 1.27 -0.92
C LEU A 9 -19.28 2.25 -0.30
N TRP A 10 -19.25 2.35 1.03
CA TRP A 10 -18.17 3.02 1.75
C TRP A 10 -17.54 2.12 2.81
N ILE A 11 -16.21 2.09 2.82
CA ILE A 11 -15.38 1.38 3.80
C ILE A 11 -14.49 2.41 4.49
N GLY A 12 -14.90 2.83 5.68
CA GLY A 12 -14.15 3.78 6.49
C GLY A 12 -15.04 4.49 7.50
N PRO A 13 -14.47 5.12 8.53
CA PRO A 13 -15.24 5.66 9.66
C PRO A 13 -16.00 6.95 9.32
N GLN A 14 -15.64 7.66 8.25
CA GLN A 14 -16.20 8.97 7.93
C GLN A 14 -16.12 9.30 6.44
N LEU A 15 -17.16 9.94 5.89
CA LEU A 15 -17.17 10.50 4.54
C LEU A 15 -16.45 11.85 4.49
N SER A 16 -15.65 12.08 3.45
CA SER A 16 -15.16 13.43 3.17
C SER A 16 -16.21 14.25 2.41
N TRP A 17 -15.98 15.56 2.24
CA TRP A 17 -16.92 16.40 1.52
C TRP A 17 -17.14 15.96 0.08
N LEU A 18 -16.19 15.25 -0.54
CA LEU A 18 -16.34 14.73 -1.90
C LEU A 18 -17.48 13.72 -1.96
N GLU A 19 -17.44 12.71 -1.08
CA GLU A 19 -18.50 11.71 -1.00
C GLU A 19 -19.82 12.31 -0.57
N GLN A 20 -19.78 13.26 0.36
CA GLN A 20 -20.99 13.98 0.77
C GLN A 20 -21.63 14.72 -0.40
N LEU A 21 -20.85 15.44 -1.19
CA LEU A 21 -21.31 16.15 -2.39
C LEU A 21 -21.92 15.19 -3.41
N CYS A 22 -21.22 14.09 -3.73
CA CYS A 22 -21.68 13.12 -4.71
C CYS A 22 -22.98 12.42 -4.27
N LEU A 23 -23.04 11.88 -3.05
CA LEU A 23 -24.26 11.22 -2.56
C LEU A 23 -25.43 12.21 -2.44
N LYS A 24 -25.17 13.43 -1.94
CA LYS A 24 -26.21 14.47 -1.85
C LYS A 24 -26.75 14.87 -3.22
N SER A 25 -25.91 14.88 -4.26
CA SER A 25 -26.35 15.25 -5.61
C SER A 25 -27.41 14.29 -6.18
N PHE A 26 -27.34 12.99 -5.86
CA PHE A 26 -28.36 12.02 -6.24
C PHE A 26 -29.67 12.23 -5.49
N VAL A 27 -29.60 12.47 -4.18
CA VAL A 27 -30.76 12.80 -3.34
C VAL A 27 -31.47 14.05 -3.88
N ASP A 28 -30.72 15.12 -4.14
CA ASP A 28 -31.26 16.39 -4.64
C ASP A 28 -31.81 16.26 -6.08
N ALA A 29 -31.35 15.27 -6.85
CA ALA A 29 -31.90 14.90 -8.17
C ALA A 29 -33.14 14.00 -8.07
N GLY A 30 -33.57 13.61 -6.86
CA GLY A 30 -34.77 12.81 -6.62
C GLY A 30 -34.56 11.29 -6.66
N HIS A 31 -33.31 10.81 -6.70
CA HIS A 31 -33.02 9.38 -6.59
C HIS A 31 -33.12 8.91 -5.14
N ARG A 32 -33.71 7.73 -4.95
CA ARG A 32 -33.48 6.99 -3.71
C ARG A 32 -32.04 6.49 -3.71
N THR A 33 -31.27 6.94 -2.73
CA THR A 33 -29.82 6.73 -2.66
C THR A 33 -29.48 5.90 -1.44
N THR A 34 -28.86 4.73 -1.66
CA THR A 34 -28.44 3.82 -0.58
C THR A 34 -26.91 3.78 -0.48
N LEU A 35 -26.39 3.96 0.72
CA LEU A 35 -24.97 3.78 1.03
C LEU A 35 -24.81 2.50 1.86
N PHE A 36 -24.17 1.51 1.27
CA PHE A 36 -23.79 0.28 1.96
C PHE A 36 -22.52 0.50 2.79
N THR A 37 -22.54 0.02 4.03
CA THR A 37 -21.40 0.12 4.96
C THR A 37 -21.26 -1.15 5.79
N TYR A 38 -20.04 -1.43 6.27
CA TYR A 38 -19.80 -2.53 7.22
C TYR A 38 -19.92 -2.08 8.67
N ASP A 39 -19.51 -0.84 8.93
CA ASP A 39 -19.52 -0.21 10.24
C ASP A 39 -20.30 1.10 10.21
N ALA A 40 -20.45 1.74 11.37
CA ALA A 40 -21.00 3.08 11.46
C ALA A 40 -20.10 4.10 10.72
N VAL A 41 -20.72 4.99 9.96
CA VAL A 41 -20.03 6.01 9.15
C VAL A 41 -20.52 7.40 9.52
N ALA A 42 -19.59 8.28 9.88
CA ALA A 42 -19.89 9.69 10.15
C ALA A 42 -19.99 10.53 8.87
N GLY A 43 -20.80 11.59 8.91
CA GLY A 43 -20.90 12.57 7.82
C GLY A 43 -21.73 12.10 6.62
N VAL A 44 -22.67 11.17 6.81
CA VAL A 44 -23.62 10.74 5.77
C VAL A 44 -24.66 11.85 5.53
N PRO A 45 -24.87 12.34 4.30
CA PRO A 45 -25.87 13.38 4.02
C PRO A 45 -27.30 12.96 4.35
N GLU A 46 -28.14 13.91 4.74
CA GLU A 46 -29.57 13.70 4.92
C GLU A 46 -30.21 13.19 3.61
N GLY A 47 -31.13 12.22 3.73
CA GLY A 47 -31.80 11.57 2.60
C GLY A 47 -31.08 10.35 2.03
N VAL A 48 -29.83 10.09 2.44
CA VAL A 48 -29.12 8.85 2.09
C VAL A 48 -29.52 7.74 3.06
N HIS A 49 -29.96 6.60 2.53
CA HIS A 49 -30.30 5.42 3.32
C HIS A 49 -29.05 4.58 3.60
N LEU A 50 -28.85 4.16 4.85
CA LEU A 50 -27.78 3.24 5.22
C LEU A 50 -28.30 1.79 5.21
N ALA A 51 -27.48 0.88 4.68
CA ALA A 51 -27.77 -0.55 4.67
C ALA A 51 -26.47 -1.36 4.89
N PRO A 52 -26.55 -2.58 5.46
CA PRO A 52 -25.37 -3.37 5.73
C PRO A 52 -24.79 -3.97 4.45
N ALA A 53 -23.50 -3.73 4.19
CA ALA A 53 -22.79 -4.29 3.05
C ALA A 53 -22.66 -5.83 3.13
N SER A 54 -22.76 -6.39 4.33
CA SER A 54 -22.76 -7.84 4.56
C SER A 54 -23.92 -8.57 3.87
N ASP A 55 -24.98 -7.86 3.46
CA ASP A 55 -26.10 -8.45 2.71
C ASP A 55 -25.67 -8.97 1.33
N PHE A 56 -24.61 -8.40 0.74
CA PHE A 56 -24.08 -8.83 -0.56
C PHE A 56 -22.69 -9.46 -0.48
N LEU A 57 -21.84 -8.98 0.44
CA LEU A 57 -20.47 -9.46 0.58
C LEU A 57 -20.02 -9.33 2.04
N PRO A 58 -19.74 -10.43 2.77
CA PRO A 58 -19.27 -10.37 4.16
C PRO A 58 -17.94 -9.63 4.34
N ALA A 59 -17.72 -9.08 5.54
CA ALA A 59 -16.50 -8.33 5.91
C ALA A 59 -15.31 -9.23 6.28
N THR A 60 -15.19 -10.42 5.69
CA THR A 60 -14.20 -11.42 6.12
C THR A 60 -12.83 -11.18 5.48
N GLU A 61 -12.77 -10.74 4.22
CA GLU A 61 -11.51 -10.56 3.48
C GLU A 61 -11.55 -9.37 2.51
N PHE A 62 -10.88 -8.26 2.85
CA PHE A 62 -10.77 -7.11 1.94
C PHE A 62 -9.60 -7.29 0.98
N ILE A 63 -9.88 -7.69 -0.26
CA ILE A 63 -8.86 -7.75 -1.31
C ILE A 63 -8.42 -6.33 -1.69
N ARG A 64 -7.13 -6.03 -1.46
CA ARG A 64 -6.51 -4.74 -1.79
C ARG A 64 -5.42 -4.92 -2.84
N HIS A 65 -5.33 -3.99 -3.79
CA HIS A 65 -4.26 -4.00 -4.79
C HIS A 65 -2.90 -3.72 -4.16
N ALA A 66 -1.93 -4.63 -4.33
CA ALA A 66 -0.67 -4.67 -3.59
C ALA A 66 0.21 -3.43 -3.82
N ARG A 67 0.17 -2.83 -5.02
CA ARG A 67 0.97 -1.63 -5.32
C ARG A 67 0.34 -0.33 -4.81
N THR A 68 -0.99 -0.27 -4.64
CA THR A 68 -1.68 1.00 -4.35
C THR A 68 -2.41 1.02 -3.02
N GLY A 69 -2.60 -0.13 -2.36
CA GLY A 69 -3.42 -0.29 -1.16
C GLY A 69 -4.93 -0.10 -1.40
N SER A 70 -5.34 0.03 -2.67
CA SER A 70 -6.71 0.37 -3.06
C SER A 70 -7.67 -0.77 -2.71
N PRO A 71 -8.79 -0.51 -2.00
CA PRO A 71 -9.86 -1.49 -1.79
C PRO A 71 -10.76 -1.68 -3.02
N ALA A 72 -10.41 -1.10 -4.18
CA ALA A 72 -11.22 -1.12 -5.39
C ALA A 72 -11.66 -2.54 -5.82
N TYR A 73 -10.84 -3.57 -5.61
CA TYR A 73 -11.23 -4.94 -5.96
C TYR A 73 -12.35 -5.49 -5.08
N HIS A 74 -12.40 -5.11 -3.80
CA HIS A 74 -13.53 -5.42 -2.94
C HIS A 74 -14.81 -4.75 -3.44
N ALA A 75 -14.71 -3.47 -3.84
CA ALA A 75 -15.84 -2.75 -4.42
C ALA A 75 -16.26 -3.34 -5.78
N ASP A 76 -15.33 -3.82 -6.59
CA ASP A 76 -15.62 -4.50 -7.86
C ASP A 76 -16.49 -5.74 -7.65
N VAL A 77 -16.12 -6.61 -6.70
CA VAL A 77 -16.90 -7.82 -6.37
C VAL A 77 -18.25 -7.44 -5.74
N PHE A 78 -18.25 -6.51 -4.78
CA PHE A 78 -19.49 -6.05 -4.11
C PHE A 78 -20.50 -5.54 -5.13
N ARG A 79 -20.06 -4.66 -6.04
CA ARG A 79 -20.88 -4.05 -7.09
C ARG A 79 -21.56 -5.08 -7.98
N LEU A 80 -20.82 -6.10 -8.41
CA LEU A 80 -21.38 -7.17 -9.26
C LEU A 80 -22.42 -8.00 -8.50
N ARG A 81 -22.16 -8.36 -7.24
CA ARG A 81 -23.12 -9.10 -6.40
C ARG A 81 -24.38 -8.28 -6.12
N MET A 82 -24.22 -7.00 -5.81
CA MET A 82 -25.33 -6.06 -5.63
C MET A 82 -26.19 -5.99 -6.90
N ILE A 83 -25.60 -5.83 -8.09
CA ILE A 83 -26.35 -5.77 -9.36
C ILE A 83 -27.08 -7.10 -9.63
N ARG A 84 -26.47 -8.25 -9.34
CA ARG A 84 -27.10 -9.58 -9.47
C ARG A 84 -28.34 -9.72 -8.58
N ASP A 85 -28.20 -9.36 -7.31
CA ASP A 85 -29.17 -9.68 -6.26
C ASP A 85 -30.21 -8.57 -6.02
N SER A 86 -30.06 -7.41 -6.67
CA SER A 86 -30.97 -6.26 -6.55
C SER A 86 -31.30 -5.66 -7.93
N ASP A 87 -32.05 -4.56 -7.96
CA ASP A 87 -32.29 -3.78 -9.19
C ASP A 87 -31.61 -2.39 -9.14
N LEU A 88 -30.63 -2.23 -8.25
CA LEU A 88 -29.95 -0.97 -7.99
C LEU A 88 -28.95 -0.62 -9.11
N CYS A 89 -28.83 0.66 -9.44
CA CYS A 89 -27.72 1.18 -10.24
C CYS A 89 -26.53 1.49 -9.33
N TRP A 90 -25.37 0.92 -9.62
CA TRP A 90 -24.15 1.27 -8.92
C TRP A 90 -23.68 2.67 -9.30
N VAL A 91 -23.26 3.44 -8.30
CA VAL A 91 -22.51 4.69 -8.46
C VAL A 91 -21.36 4.73 -7.45
N ASP A 92 -20.14 5.03 -7.92
CA ASP A 92 -19.00 5.25 -7.05
C ASP A 92 -19.27 6.47 -6.17
N THR A 93 -18.72 6.49 -4.96
CA THR A 93 -18.94 7.60 -4.02
C THR A 93 -18.28 8.91 -4.47
N ASP A 94 -17.57 8.92 -5.60
CA ASP A 94 -16.99 10.08 -6.27
C ASP A 94 -17.62 10.35 -7.66
N ALA A 95 -18.77 9.73 -7.96
CA ALA A 95 -19.61 10.05 -9.12
C ALA A 95 -20.66 11.09 -8.71
N TYR A 96 -20.63 12.27 -9.32
CA TYR A 96 -21.61 13.34 -9.07
C TYR A 96 -22.78 13.24 -10.06
N CYS A 97 -24.00 13.46 -9.57
CA CYS A 97 -25.23 13.48 -10.35
C CYS A 97 -25.52 14.89 -10.87
N VAL A 98 -25.44 15.07 -12.19
CA VAL A 98 -25.75 16.35 -12.86
C VAL A 98 -27.26 16.50 -13.04
N LYS A 99 -27.92 15.42 -13.48
CA LYS A 99 -29.36 15.31 -13.71
C LYS A 99 -29.83 13.87 -13.43
N PRO A 100 -31.15 13.63 -13.27
CA PRO A 100 -31.66 12.30 -12.99
C PRO A 100 -31.24 11.25 -14.03
N PHE A 101 -30.95 10.04 -13.57
CA PHE A 101 -30.64 8.90 -14.44
C PHE A 101 -31.92 8.31 -15.00
N GLU A 102 -32.18 8.63 -16.26
CA GLU A 102 -33.24 8.06 -17.08
C GLU A 102 -32.70 6.83 -17.82
N ILE A 103 -32.68 5.69 -17.11
CA ILE A 103 -32.14 4.45 -17.65
C ILE A 103 -33.10 3.90 -18.72
N PRO A 104 -32.64 3.61 -19.96
CA PRO A 104 -33.51 3.09 -21.01
C PRO A 104 -34.13 1.72 -20.67
N ASP A 105 -35.21 1.36 -21.36
CA ASP A 105 -35.96 0.10 -21.14
C ASP A 105 -35.12 -1.17 -21.29
N HIS A 106 -34.01 -1.12 -22.05
CA HIS A 106 -33.08 -2.24 -22.16
C HIS A 106 -32.21 -2.44 -20.89
N GLY A 107 -32.32 -1.57 -19.88
CA GLY A 107 -31.76 -1.76 -18.54
C GLY A 107 -30.24 -1.57 -18.39
N HIS A 108 -29.51 -1.34 -19.48
CA HIS A 108 -28.06 -1.08 -19.45
C HIS A 108 -27.78 0.40 -19.17
N TRP A 109 -26.86 0.65 -18.22
CA TRP A 109 -26.37 1.98 -17.90
C TRP A 109 -24.86 1.93 -17.61
N HIS A 110 -24.06 2.13 -18.65
CA HIS A 110 -22.59 2.18 -18.61
C HIS A 110 -22.11 3.02 -19.79
N GLY A 111 -20.88 3.53 -19.76
CA GLY A 111 -20.42 4.48 -20.78
C GLY A 111 -18.92 4.56 -20.96
N TRP A 112 -18.53 5.09 -22.11
CA TRP A 112 -17.13 5.33 -22.49
C TRP A 112 -16.52 6.48 -21.68
N ILE A 113 -15.20 6.43 -21.45
CA ILE A 113 -14.47 7.56 -20.87
C ILE A 113 -14.04 8.59 -21.92
N SER A 114 -13.93 9.85 -21.50
CA SER A 114 -13.44 10.94 -22.35
C SER A 114 -11.93 10.95 -22.60
N ASP A 115 -11.15 10.04 -22.03
CA ASP A 115 -9.73 9.90 -22.36
C ASP A 115 -9.51 9.29 -23.75
N ASP A 116 -8.27 9.40 -24.26
CA ASP A 116 -7.83 8.85 -25.54
C ASP A 116 -7.57 7.34 -25.47
N VAL A 117 -8.47 6.60 -24.83
CA VAL A 117 -8.45 5.15 -24.69
C VAL A 117 -9.87 4.63 -24.85
N ALA A 118 -10.07 3.60 -25.68
CA ALA A 118 -11.35 2.91 -25.82
C ALA A 118 -11.62 2.03 -24.58
N GLN A 119 -12.10 2.65 -23.51
CA GLN A 119 -12.42 1.98 -22.25
C GLN A 119 -13.79 2.42 -21.74
N ILE A 120 -14.54 1.44 -21.25
CA ILE A 120 -15.77 1.65 -20.50
C ILE A 120 -15.43 1.60 -19.02
N ASN A 121 -15.86 2.61 -18.29
CA ASN A 121 -15.61 2.70 -16.86
C ASN A 121 -16.77 2.12 -16.07
N ASN A 122 -16.48 1.74 -14.84
CA ASN A 122 -17.27 0.89 -14.00
C ASN A 122 -17.78 1.63 -12.73
N GLY A 123 -17.49 2.93 -12.62
CA GLY A 123 -17.91 3.80 -11.52
C GLY A 123 -19.36 4.29 -11.60
N VAL A 124 -20.03 4.12 -12.74
CA VAL A 124 -21.49 4.10 -12.86
C VAL A 124 -21.83 2.85 -13.66
N LEU A 125 -22.61 1.95 -13.07
CA LEU A 125 -22.94 0.67 -13.71
C LEU A 125 -24.33 0.16 -13.33
N LYS A 126 -25.14 -0.10 -14.36
CA LYS A 126 -26.28 -1.00 -14.30
C LYS A 126 -26.22 -1.97 -15.47
N LEU A 127 -26.46 -3.24 -15.17
CA LEU A 127 -26.65 -4.31 -16.15
C LEU A 127 -27.97 -5.01 -15.82
N PRO A 128 -28.75 -5.45 -16.83
CA PRO A 128 -29.87 -6.36 -16.61
C PRO A 128 -29.44 -7.65 -15.88
N LYS A 129 -30.34 -8.24 -15.11
CA LYS A 129 -30.05 -9.48 -14.34
C LYS A 129 -29.70 -10.67 -15.24
N ASP A 130 -30.24 -10.68 -16.46
CA ASP A 130 -30.00 -11.67 -17.51
C ASP A 130 -28.85 -11.27 -18.46
N SER A 131 -28.11 -10.20 -18.15
CA SER A 131 -26.95 -9.77 -18.94
C SER A 131 -25.87 -10.85 -18.99
N ALA A 132 -25.43 -11.16 -20.20
CA ALA A 132 -24.33 -12.10 -20.42
C ALA A 132 -23.00 -11.52 -19.88
N THR A 133 -22.83 -10.19 -19.94
CA THR A 133 -21.66 -9.52 -19.36
C THR A 133 -21.65 -9.65 -17.84
N LEU A 134 -22.80 -9.48 -17.18
CA LEU A 134 -22.88 -9.63 -15.72
C LEU A 134 -22.49 -11.05 -15.31
N ALA A 135 -23.00 -12.07 -16.00
CA ALA A 135 -22.65 -13.46 -15.74
C ALA A 135 -21.14 -13.73 -15.94
N ALA A 136 -20.55 -13.26 -17.04
CA ALA A 136 -19.13 -13.43 -17.33
C ALA A 136 -18.22 -12.68 -16.33
N MET A 137 -18.62 -11.48 -15.89
CA MET A 137 -17.91 -10.72 -14.86
C MET A 137 -17.96 -11.44 -13.51
N LEU A 138 -19.11 -11.97 -13.11
CA LEU A 138 -19.25 -12.73 -11.86
C LEU A 138 -18.39 -14.00 -11.87
N ASP A 139 -18.38 -14.74 -12.98
CA ASP A 139 -17.52 -15.90 -13.16
C ASP A 139 -16.04 -15.54 -13.05
N PHE A 140 -15.59 -14.52 -13.80
CA PHE A 140 -14.20 -14.07 -13.81
C PHE A 140 -13.72 -13.53 -12.45
N THR A 141 -14.60 -12.89 -11.68
CA THR A 141 -14.28 -12.35 -10.34
C THR A 141 -14.41 -13.37 -9.22
N SER A 142 -14.89 -14.58 -9.50
CA SER A 142 -14.92 -15.69 -8.54
C SER A 142 -13.55 -16.35 -8.31
N ASP A 143 -12.60 -16.10 -9.22
CA ASP A 143 -11.24 -16.65 -9.20
C ASP A 143 -10.23 -15.56 -8.81
N GLU A 144 -9.68 -15.64 -7.60
CA GLU A 144 -8.66 -14.72 -7.09
C GLU A 144 -7.31 -14.82 -7.82
N TYR A 145 -7.13 -15.85 -8.66
CA TYR A 145 -5.95 -16.07 -9.47
C TYR A 145 -6.31 -16.06 -10.97
N PRO A 146 -6.92 -14.96 -11.47
CA PRO A 146 -7.53 -14.96 -12.78
C PRO A 146 -6.47 -14.93 -13.87
N ILE A 147 -6.82 -15.44 -15.06
CA ILE A 147 -6.02 -15.31 -16.28
C ILE A 147 -6.75 -14.32 -17.20
N PRO A 148 -6.38 -13.04 -17.23
CA PRO A 148 -7.15 -12.06 -17.97
C PRO A 148 -7.06 -12.32 -19.49
N PRO A 149 -8.20 -12.48 -20.18
CA PRO A 149 -8.24 -12.91 -21.58
C PRO A 149 -7.71 -11.86 -22.57
N TRP A 150 -7.60 -10.59 -22.16
CA TRP A 150 -7.03 -9.51 -22.97
C TRP A 150 -5.52 -9.36 -22.86
N LEU A 151 -4.84 -10.16 -22.02
CA LEU A 151 -3.37 -10.16 -21.99
C LEU A 151 -2.79 -10.85 -23.22
N PRO A 152 -1.55 -10.53 -23.64
CA PRO A 152 -0.87 -11.26 -24.70
C PRO A 152 -0.83 -12.78 -24.41
N PRO A 153 -0.97 -13.66 -25.43
CA PRO A 153 -1.03 -15.11 -25.21
C PRO A 153 0.11 -15.67 -24.37
N ALA A 154 1.35 -15.24 -24.63
CA ALA A 154 2.52 -15.65 -23.86
C ALA A 154 2.39 -15.34 -22.36
N LYS A 155 1.76 -14.22 -22.00
CA LYS A 155 1.51 -13.87 -20.60
C LYS A 155 0.39 -14.70 -19.99
N GLN A 156 -0.63 -15.05 -20.77
CA GLN A 156 -1.67 -15.96 -20.32
C GLN A 156 -1.10 -17.36 -20.03
N ASP A 157 -0.21 -17.86 -20.89
CA ASP A 157 0.44 -19.16 -20.73
C ASP A 157 1.37 -19.18 -19.51
N GLU A 158 2.11 -18.10 -19.27
CA GLU A 158 2.91 -17.93 -18.04
C GLU A 158 2.01 -18.02 -16.79
N LEU A 159 0.88 -17.32 -16.77
CA LEU A 159 -0.08 -17.33 -15.65
C LEU A 159 -0.72 -18.71 -15.47
N ARG A 160 -1.11 -19.39 -16.56
CA ARG A 160 -1.63 -20.76 -16.54
C ARG A 160 -0.62 -21.74 -15.97
N ALA A 161 0.62 -21.67 -16.44
CA ALA A 161 1.69 -22.55 -15.99
C ALA A 161 2.02 -22.32 -14.51
N ALA A 162 2.08 -21.06 -14.07
CA ALA A 162 2.27 -20.73 -12.65
C ALA A 162 1.12 -21.27 -11.80
N LYS A 163 -0.13 -21.08 -12.23
CA LYS A 163 -1.32 -21.61 -11.54
C LYS A 163 -1.31 -23.14 -11.45
N ALA A 164 -0.92 -23.84 -12.52
CA ALA A 164 -0.82 -25.30 -12.55
C ALA A 164 0.24 -25.86 -11.58
N ARG A 165 1.27 -25.06 -11.24
CA ARG A 165 2.28 -25.41 -10.22
C ARG A 165 1.90 -24.99 -8.80
N GLY A 166 0.71 -24.44 -8.57
CA GLY A 166 0.30 -23.87 -7.28
C GLY A 166 0.90 -22.49 -6.99
N GLU A 167 1.56 -21.87 -7.97
CA GLU A 167 2.22 -20.56 -7.89
C GLU A 167 1.39 -19.46 -8.56
N GLY A 168 0.06 -19.60 -8.56
CA GLY A 168 -0.84 -18.66 -9.23
C GLY A 168 -0.60 -17.20 -8.81
N VAL A 169 -0.74 -16.28 -9.75
CA VAL A 169 -0.60 -14.84 -9.46
C VAL A 169 -1.95 -14.29 -9.00
N HIS A 170 -2.06 -14.02 -7.70
CA HIS A 170 -3.25 -13.42 -7.11
C HIS A 170 -3.57 -12.06 -7.72
N VAL A 171 -4.85 -11.73 -7.90
CA VAL A 171 -5.34 -10.51 -8.58
C VAL A 171 -4.79 -9.23 -7.99
N SER A 172 -4.51 -9.20 -6.68
CA SER A 172 -3.87 -8.07 -6.00
C SER A 172 -2.50 -7.68 -6.59
N LEU A 173 -1.84 -8.60 -7.30
CA LEU A 173 -0.52 -8.44 -7.92
C LEU A 173 -0.58 -8.14 -9.42
N LEU A 174 -1.72 -8.39 -10.05
CA LEU A 174 -1.93 -8.07 -11.45
C LEU A 174 -2.07 -6.54 -11.65
N PRO A 175 -1.96 -6.04 -12.90
CA PRO A 175 -2.18 -4.64 -13.18
C PRO A 175 -3.52 -4.13 -12.64
N TRP A 176 -3.57 -2.84 -12.31
CA TRP A 176 -4.79 -2.21 -11.81
C TRP A 176 -5.93 -2.32 -12.84
N GLY A 177 -7.15 -2.53 -12.34
CA GLY A 177 -8.38 -2.55 -13.15
C GLY A 177 -8.75 -3.93 -13.72
N VAL A 178 -8.03 -5.00 -13.36
CA VAL A 178 -8.31 -6.36 -13.85
C VAL A 178 -9.75 -6.82 -13.61
N TRP A 179 -10.27 -6.73 -12.39
CA TRP A 179 -11.69 -7.02 -12.09
C TRP A 179 -12.65 -5.84 -12.32
N GLY A 180 -12.10 -4.66 -12.65
CA GLY A 180 -12.86 -3.43 -12.82
C GLY A 180 -13.07 -3.10 -14.30
N PRO A 181 -12.62 -1.91 -14.76
CA PRO A 181 -12.93 -1.42 -16.11
C PRO A 181 -12.35 -2.27 -17.25
N ASN A 182 -11.24 -3.00 -17.03
CA ASN A 182 -10.66 -3.85 -18.07
C ASN A 182 -11.55 -5.07 -18.35
N ALA A 183 -11.98 -5.79 -17.30
CA ALA A 183 -12.91 -6.90 -17.45
C ALA A 183 -14.24 -6.43 -18.04
N LEU A 184 -14.79 -5.32 -17.52
CA LEU A 184 -16.07 -4.79 -18.00
C LEU A 184 -16.01 -4.49 -19.50
N THR A 185 -14.98 -3.75 -19.93
CA THR A 185 -14.79 -3.42 -21.36
C THR A 185 -14.67 -4.69 -22.20
N HIS A 186 -13.85 -5.66 -21.77
CA HIS A 186 -13.66 -6.91 -22.50
C HIS A 186 -14.97 -7.70 -22.65
N PHE A 187 -15.70 -7.92 -21.56
CA PHE A 187 -16.90 -8.76 -21.59
C PHE A 187 -18.06 -8.08 -22.29
N LEU A 188 -18.21 -6.76 -22.21
CA LEU A 188 -19.19 -6.02 -23.02
C LEU A 188 -18.94 -6.21 -24.52
N HIS A 189 -17.68 -6.22 -24.95
CA HIS A 189 -17.34 -6.54 -26.34
C HIS A 189 -17.63 -8.00 -26.68
N ALA A 190 -17.21 -8.94 -25.83
CA ALA A 190 -17.35 -10.38 -26.07
C ALA A 190 -18.82 -10.82 -26.19
N THR A 191 -19.72 -10.19 -25.45
CA THR A 191 -21.16 -10.49 -25.45
C THR A 191 -21.95 -9.65 -26.45
N GLY A 192 -21.32 -8.63 -27.04
CA GLY A 192 -21.97 -7.67 -27.92
C GLY A 192 -22.86 -6.65 -27.20
N GLU A 193 -22.90 -6.64 -25.87
CA GLU A 193 -23.65 -5.68 -25.05
C GLU A 193 -22.99 -4.28 -25.01
N VAL A 194 -21.76 -4.16 -25.53
CA VAL A 194 -21.07 -2.88 -25.76
C VAL A 194 -21.93 -1.87 -26.55
N ARG A 195 -22.83 -2.35 -27.41
CA ARG A 195 -23.77 -1.52 -28.21
C ARG A 195 -24.70 -0.65 -27.38
N PHE A 196 -24.88 -0.93 -26.09
CA PHE A 196 -25.72 -0.16 -25.17
C PHE A 196 -24.94 0.91 -24.39
N SER A 197 -23.64 1.04 -24.62
CA SER A 197 -22.78 1.98 -23.91
C SER A 197 -23.10 3.41 -24.31
N GLN A 198 -23.26 4.27 -23.31
CA GLN A 198 -23.45 5.71 -23.48
C GLN A 198 -22.18 6.37 -24.01
N GLU A 199 -22.36 7.47 -24.75
CA GLU A 199 -21.29 8.31 -25.24
C GLU A 199 -20.49 8.97 -24.10
N LYS A 200 -19.28 9.41 -24.43
CA LYS A 200 -18.26 9.87 -23.47
C LYS A 200 -18.73 11.02 -22.59
N ASP A 201 -19.53 11.92 -23.14
CA ASP A 201 -20.05 13.10 -22.45
C ASP A 201 -21.20 12.80 -21.48
N VAL A 202 -21.82 11.62 -21.55
CA VAL A 202 -22.99 11.28 -20.72
C VAL A 202 -22.60 10.98 -19.28
N LEU A 203 -21.64 10.08 -19.05
CA LEU A 203 -21.28 9.61 -17.70
C LEU A 203 -19.89 10.05 -17.25
N TYR A 204 -18.97 10.27 -18.19
CA TYR A 204 -17.56 10.52 -17.90
C TYR A 204 -16.99 11.70 -18.71
N PRO A 205 -17.67 12.88 -18.74
CA PRO A 205 -17.33 13.98 -19.64
C PRO A 205 -15.92 14.52 -19.39
N VAL A 206 -15.46 14.57 -18.14
CA VAL A 206 -14.15 15.09 -17.75
C VAL A 206 -13.08 13.98 -17.87
N PRO A 207 -12.09 14.11 -18.77
CA PRO A 207 -11.03 13.12 -18.92
C PRO A 207 -10.24 12.94 -17.61
N PHE A 208 -9.84 11.70 -17.30
CA PHE A 208 -8.98 11.39 -16.17
C PHE A 208 -7.69 12.21 -16.23
N SER A 209 -7.06 12.34 -17.40
CA SER A 209 -5.86 13.17 -17.61
C SER A 209 -6.05 14.64 -17.17
N HIS A 210 -7.28 15.16 -17.22
CA HIS A 210 -7.62 16.55 -16.91
C HIS A 210 -8.43 16.77 -15.62
N LYS A 211 -8.71 15.72 -14.83
CA LYS A 211 -9.47 15.77 -13.55
C LYS A 211 -9.18 16.94 -12.61
N GLN A 212 -7.95 17.45 -12.59
CA GLN A 212 -7.56 18.62 -11.78
C GLN A 212 -8.24 19.94 -12.21
N ALA A 213 -8.80 20.02 -13.41
CA ALA A 213 -9.53 21.19 -13.90
C ALA A 213 -10.77 21.50 -13.04
N LEU A 214 -11.41 20.47 -12.49
CA LEU A 214 -12.54 20.60 -11.56
C LEU A 214 -12.22 21.46 -10.32
N LEU A 215 -10.95 21.51 -9.90
CA LEU A 215 -10.48 22.22 -8.71
C LEU A 215 -9.87 23.60 -9.00
N LYS A 216 -9.69 23.96 -10.27
CA LYS A 216 -8.89 25.14 -10.66
C LYS A 216 -9.77 26.19 -11.36
N PRO A 217 -9.95 27.39 -10.76
CA PRO A 217 -10.76 28.46 -11.36
C PRO A 217 -10.31 28.81 -12.78
N GLY A 218 -8.99 28.93 -12.99
CA GLY A 218 -8.43 29.24 -14.32
C GLY A 218 -8.61 28.15 -15.39
N ARG A 219 -9.11 26.96 -15.03
CA ARG A 219 -9.39 25.84 -15.96
C ARG A 219 -10.88 25.49 -16.04
N ARG A 220 -11.73 26.28 -15.39
CA ARG A 220 -13.18 26.06 -15.35
C ARG A 220 -13.81 25.95 -16.74
N HIS A 221 -13.43 26.82 -17.66
CA HIS A 221 -13.93 26.84 -19.05
C HIS A 221 -13.73 25.50 -19.78
N LEU A 222 -12.70 24.72 -19.44
CA LEU A 222 -12.49 23.38 -20.02
C LEU A 222 -13.57 22.42 -19.54
N VAL A 223 -13.91 22.45 -18.24
CA VAL A 223 -14.96 21.61 -17.66
C VAL A 223 -16.32 21.97 -18.26
N GLU A 224 -16.62 23.26 -18.37
CA GLU A 224 -17.86 23.74 -19.00
C GLU A 224 -17.96 23.35 -20.48
N GLY A 225 -16.84 23.22 -21.19
CA GLY A 225 -16.81 22.71 -22.55
C GLY A 225 -16.98 21.19 -22.68
N TRP A 226 -16.67 20.42 -21.63
CA TRP A 226 -16.86 18.96 -21.61
C TRP A 226 -18.24 18.54 -21.08
N VAL A 227 -18.81 19.33 -20.18
CA VAL A 227 -20.15 19.08 -19.62
C VAL A 227 -21.20 19.63 -20.59
N THR A 228 -21.80 18.73 -21.36
CA THR A 228 -22.88 19.01 -22.32
C THR A 228 -24.27 18.85 -21.70
N GLU A 229 -25.31 19.19 -22.46
CA GLU A 229 -26.71 18.90 -22.15
C GLU A 229 -27.01 17.41 -21.95
N ASN A 230 -26.19 16.52 -22.52
CA ASN A 230 -26.34 15.08 -22.37
C ASN A 230 -25.82 14.56 -21.03
N THR A 231 -24.93 15.32 -20.38
CA THR A 231 -24.23 14.90 -19.16
C THR A 231 -25.21 14.54 -18.03
N ALA A 232 -25.22 13.28 -17.64
CA ALA A 232 -25.92 12.76 -16.48
C ALA A 232 -25.00 12.70 -15.25
N SER A 233 -23.72 12.38 -15.43
CA SER A 233 -22.77 12.23 -14.33
C SER A 233 -21.40 12.86 -14.60
N ILE A 234 -20.70 13.25 -13.53
CA ILE A 234 -19.30 13.67 -13.57
C ILE A 234 -18.53 12.80 -12.57
N HIS A 235 -17.56 12.04 -13.06
CA HIS A 235 -16.70 11.22 -12.21
C HIS A 235 -15.47 12.00 -11.75
N PHE A 236 -15.22 12.07 -10.44
CA PHE A 236 -14.15 12.88 -9.86
C PHE A 236 -12.79 12.19 -9.86
N TRP A 237 -12.71 10.86 -9.97
CA TRP A 237 -11.44 10.11 -9.93
C TRP A 237 -10.73 10.26 -8.57
N GLY A 238 -11.49 10.02 -7.51
CA GLY A 238 -11.33 10.40 -6.11
C GLY A 238 -9.93 10.25 -5.56
N ARG A 239 -9.24 9.12 -5.77
CA ARG A 239 -7.86 8.94 -5.30
C ARG A 239 -6.93 10.04 -5.81
N ARG A 240 -6.99 10.34 -7.10
CA ARG A 240 -6.11 11.33 -7.72
C ARG A 240 -6.64 12.75 -7.57
N PHE A 241 -7.96 12.90 -7.50
CA PHE A 241 -8.59 14.16 -7.16
C PHE A 241 -8.20 14.65 -5.77
N ARG A 242 -8.25 13.77 -4.75
CA ARG A 242 -7.74 14.05 -3.40
C ARG A 242 -6.30 14.50 -3.41
N SER A 243 -5.43 13.82 -4.18
CA SER A 243 -4.03 14.22 -4.33
C SER A 243 -3.85 15.61 -4.95
N ALA A 244 -4.78 16.07 -5.78
CA ALA A 244 -4.76 17.43 -6.31
C ALA A 244 -5.33 18.43 -5.29
N ALA A 245 -6.46 18.10 -4.65
CA ALA A 245 -7.11 18.93 -3.63
C ALA A 245 -6.21 19.17 -2.41
N SER A 246 -5.40 18.18 -2.01
CA SER A 246 -4.50 18.29 -0.87
C SER A 246 -3.47 19.41 -1.02
N ARG A 247 -3.11 19.80 -2.25
CA ARG A 247 -2.18 20.91 -2.54
C ARG A 247 -2.77 22.28 -2.19
N SER A 248 -4.10 22.38 -2.14
CA SER A 248 -4.85 23.57 -1.70
C SER A 248 -5.49 23.34 -0.33
N GLY A 249 -4.85 22.53 0.53
CA GLY A 249 -5.32 22.26 1.89
C GLY A 249 -6.58 21.38 1.98
N GLY A 250 -7.02 20.78 0.88
CA GLY A 250 -8.23 19.94 0.84
C GLY A 250 -9.54 20.70 0.63
N ILE A 251 -9.48 22.02 0.37
CA ILE A 251 -10.65 22.86 0.09
C ILE A 251 -10.56 23.32 -1.37
N PRO A 252 -11.63 23.17 -2.19
CA PRO A 252 -11.64 23.71 -3.55
C PRO A 252 -11.47 25.23 -3.57
N GLU A 253 -10.69 25.74 -4.53
CA GLU A 253 -10.47 27.18 -4.69
C GLU A 253 -11.78 27.90 -5.08
N PRO A 254 -12.08 29.08 -4.51
CA PRO A 254 -13.25 29.87 -4.92
C PRO A 254 -13.26 30.12 -6.43
N GLY A 255 -14.42 29.97 -7.07
CA GLY A 255 -14.60 30.09 -8.52
C GLY A 255 -14.24 28.83 -9.33
N SER A 256 -13.71 27.78 -8.69
CA SER A 256 -13.58 26.48 -9.35
C SER A 256 -14.95 25.82 -9.59
N TYR A 257 -15.03 24.93 -10.57
CA TYR A 257 -16.28 24.21 -10.86
C TYR A 257 -16.79 23.45 -9.63
N THR A 258 -15.89 22.80 -8.88
CA THR A 258 -16.27 22.08 -7.65
C THR A 258 -16.81 23.00 -6.56
N ALA A 259 -16.29 24.23 -6.42
CA ALA A 259 -16.79 25.19 -5.44
C ALA A 259 -18.27 25.55 -5.69
N ASP A 260 -18.66 25.67 -6.96
CA ASP A 260 -20.06 25.92 -7.34
C ASP A 260 -20.95 24.72 -7.05
N LEU A 261 -20.47 23.50 -7.29
CA LEU A 261 -21.23 22.28 -6.95
C LEU A 261 -21.44 22.16 -5.44
N LEU A 262 -20.42 22.44 -4.64
CA LEU A 262 -20.54 22.49 -3.17
C LEU A 262 -21.57 23.53 -2.73
N ALA A 263 -21.54 24.73 -3.31
CA ALA A 263 -22.51 25.78 -3.02
C ALA A 263 -23.94 25.38 -3.43
N LYS A 264 -24.13 24.81 -4.63
CA LYS A 264 -25.41 24.31 -5.15
C LYS A 264 -26.06 23.33 -4.17
N HIS A 265 -25.27 22.39 -3.66
CA HIS A 265 -25.72 21.35 -2.74
C HIS A 265 -25.56 21.72 -1.26
N ARG A 266 -25.16 22.96 -0.94
CA ARG A 266 -24.98 23.45 0.45
C ARG A 266 -24.08 22.51 1.29
N VAL A 267 -23.03 21.96 0.70
CA VAL A 267 -22.05 21.11 1.38
C VAL A 267 -20.85 21.97 1.80
N ASP A 268 -20.57 22.03 3.09
CA ASP A 268 -19.39 22.73 3.61
C ASP A 268 -18.15 21.82 3.58
N PRO A 269 -17.10 22.14 2.80
CA PRO A 269 -15.91 21.30 2.73
C PRO A 269 -15.02 21.41 3.97
N ARG A 270 -15.17 22.43 4.82
CA ARG A 270 -14.22 22.74 5.90
C ARG A 270 -14.14 21.66 6.98
N PRO A 271 -15.25 21.10 7.51
CA PRO A 271 -15.19 20.12 8.59
C PRO A 271 -14.43 18.84 8.21
N THR A 272 -14.44 18.47 6.93
CA THR A 272 -13.85 17.22 6.42
C THR A 272 -12.70 17.45 5.45
N ALA A 273 -12.20 18.69 5.30
CA ALA A 273 -11.07 19.02 4.43
C ALA A 273 -9.80 18.23 4.79
N HIS A 274 -9.63 17.91 6.08
CA HIS A 274 -8.52 17.09 6.57
C HIS A 274 -8.54 15.66 5.99
N LEU A 275 -9.71 15.12 5.64
CA LEU A 275 -9.88 13.80 5.00
C LEU A 275 -9.52 13.82 3.51
N MET A 276 -9.39 14.99 2.89
CA MET A 276 -8.90 15.13 1.51
C MET A 276 -7.38 15.08 1.41
N ARG A 277 -6.67 15.15 2.55
CA ARG A 277 -5.22 15.07 2.62
C ARG A 277 -4.82 13.61 2.82
N PRO A 278 -3.70 13.15 2.22
CA PRO A 278 -3.11 11.89 2.65
C PRO A 278 -2.89 11.95 4.17
N ALA A 279 -3.25 10.89 4.90
CA ALA A 279 -2.92 10.80 6.32
C ALA A 279 -1.41 11.00 6.44
N ALA A 280 -0.99 11.97 7.26
CA ALA A 280 0.42 12.13 7.57
C ALA A 280 0.91 10.80 8.16
N PRO A 281 2.11 10.32 7.80
CA PRO A 281 2.70 9.20 8.51
C PRO A 281 2.73 9.55 10.00
N PRO A 282 2.35 8.63 10.91
CA PRO A 282 2.46 8.87 12.34
C PRO A 282 3.89 9.31 12.65
N GLN A 283 4.02 10.46 13.32
CA GLN A 283 5.32 10.96 13.74
C GLN A 283 5.78 10.13 14.95
N VAL A 284 6.77 9.27 14.74
CA VAL A 284 7.57 8.74 15.86
C VAL A 284 8.39 9.90 16.40
N ALA A 285 8.37 10.12 17.72
CA ALA A 285 9.20 11.14 18.34
C ALA A 285 10.67 10.89 18.00
N ARG A 286 11.34 11.91 17.44
CA ARG A 286 12.76 11.81 17.12
C ARG A 286 13.59 11.73 18.40
N ILE A 287 14.53 10.79 18.44
CA ILE A 287 15.51 10.68 19.51
C ILE A 287 16.76 11.43 19.05
N ALA A 288 17.12 12.48 19.78
CA ALA A 288 18.32 13.25 19.53
C ALA A 288 19.56 12.35 19.74
N PRO A 289 20.45 12.19 18.75
CA PRO A 289 21.61 11.32 18.88
C PRO A 289 22.55 11.75 20.02
N GLU A 290 22.59 13.04 20.38
CA GLU A 290 23.35 13.58 21.50
C GLU A 290 22.88 13.03 22.87
N SER A 291 21.68 12.45 22.93
CA SER A 291 21.15 11.81 24.13
C SER A 291 21.54 10.34 24.28
N LEU A 292 22.30 9.79 23.33
CA LEU A 292 22.68 8.39 23.30
C LEU A 292 24.15 8.20 23.71
N ASP A 293 24.41 7.08 24.39
CA ASP A 293 25.77 6.65 24.69
C ASP A 293 26.31 5.80 23.54
N PHE A 294 27.34 6.31 22.85
CA PHE A 294 28.08 5.61 21.80
C PHE A 294 29.50 5.22 22.24
N SER A 295 29.82 5.26 23.54
CA SER A 295 31.19 5.10 24.05
C SER A 295 31.82 3.73 23.78
N MET A 296 31.00 2.70 23.57
CA MET A 296 31.46 1.33 23.28
C MET A 296 32.02 1.15 21.87
N PHE A 297 31.69 2.03 20.91
CA PHE A 297 32.14 1.86 19.53
C PHE A 297 33.60 2.25 19.36
N THR A 298 34.43 1.37 18.83
CA THR A 298 35.82 1.66 18.48
C THR A 298 35.95 2.25 17.07
N ALA A 299 37.15 2.68 16.67
CA ALA A 299 37.41 3.09 15.29
C ALA A 299 37.13 1.94 14.30
N ASP A 300 37.40 0.69 14.67
CA ASP A 300 37.09 -0.49 13.86
C ASP A 300 35.58 -0.68 13.69
N ASP A 301 34.82 -0.45 14.77
CA ASP A 301 33.36 -0.52 14.68
C ASP A 301 32.79 0.57 13.75
N LEU A 302 33.39 1.76 13.75
CA LEU A 302 33.01 2.84 12.84
C LEU A 302 33.37 2.54 11.40
N VAL A 303 34.55 1.96 11.12
CA VAL A 303 34.92 1.49 9.78
C VAL A 303 33.87 0.49 9.29
N ASN A 304 33.51 -0.47 10.12
CA ASN A 304 32.45 -1.43 9.84
C ASN A 304 31.09 -0.77 9.56
N LEU A 305 30.68 0.21 10.38
CA LEU A 305 29.44 0.96 10.20
C LEU A 305 29.43 1.74 8.88
N MET A 306 30.56 2.38 8.55
CA MET A 306 30.75 3.06 7.26
C MET A 306 30.69 2.09 6.08
N MET A 307 31.19 0.86 6.24
CA MET A 307 31.08 -0.16 5.20
C MET A 307 29.66 -0.70 5.04
N GLN A 308 28.91 -0.85 6.13
CA GLN A 308 27.48 -1.18 6.09
C GLN A 308 26.66 -0.04 5.44
N ARG A 309 27.14 1.21 5.54
CA ARG A 309 26.46 2.44 5.07
C ARG A 309 27.39 3.32 4.25
N SER A 310 27.82 2.83 3.09
CA SER A 310 28.85 3.51 2.27
C SER A 310 28.52 4.96 1.87
N SER A 311 27.27 5.41 2.02
CA SER A 311 26.86 6.82 1.86
C SER A 311 27.43 7.77 2.91
N THR A 312 27.95 7.28 4.04
CA THR A 312 28.56 8.11 5.08
C THR A 312 30.06 8.34 4.86
N VAL A 313 30.68 7.62 3.92
CA VAL A 313 32.10 7.74 3.56
C VAL A 313 32.28 9.00 2.70
N GLU A 314 33.06 9.95 3.20
CA GLU A 314 33.39 11.19 2.47
C GLU A 314 34.76 11.13 1.80
N THR A 315 35.69 10.31 2.31
CA THR A 315 37.04 10.22 1.74
C THR A 315 37.00 9.56 0.35
N PRO A 316 37.38 10.28 -0.72
CA PRO A 316 37.39 9.72 -2.06
C PRO A 316 38.34 8.52 -2.15
N GLY A 317 37.87 7.41 -2.73
CA GLY A 317 38.68 6.21 -2.91
C GLY A 317 38.85 5.34 -1.66
N ALA A 318 38.37 5.74 -0.48
CA ALA A 318 38.58 4.97 0.75
C ALA A 318 37.92 3.58 0.74
N VAL A 319 36.73 3.45 0.12
CA VAL A 319 36.08 2.13 -0.09
C VAL A 319 36.89 1.24 -1.02
N GLN A 320 37.52 1.82 -2.04
CA GLN A 320 38.36 1.07 -2.98
C GLN A 320 39.66 0.62 -2.30
N ALA A 321 40.34 1.53 -1.59
CA ALA A 321 41.55 1.22 -0.82
C ALA A 321 41.31 0.09 0.19
N TRP A 322 40.18 0.14 0.90
CA TRP A 322 39.79 -0.92 1.82
C TRP A 322 39.55 -2.26 1.11
N THR A 323 38.93 -2.24 -0.09
CA THR A 323 38.75 -3.45 -0.90
C THR A 323 40.09 -4.05 -1.37
N GLU A 324 41.10 -3.21 -1.53
CA GLU A 324 42.48 -3.58 -1.89
C GLU A 324 43.32 -3.97 -0.64
N GLY A 325 42.74 -3.94 0.56
CA GLY A 325 43.37 -4.33 1.82
C GLY A 325 43.98 -3.19 2.64
N ASP A 326 43.83 -1.94 2.21
CA ASP A 326 44.26 -0.76 2.94
C ASP A 326 43.10 -0.12 3.72
N GLU A 327 43.03 -0.42 5.02
CA GLU A 327 41.99 0.13 5.91
C GLU A 327 42.35 1.52 6.48
N ALA A 328 43.57 2.02 6.27
CA ALA A 328 44.05 3.25 6.90
C ALA A 328 43.22 4.49 6.56
N PRO A 329 42.75 4.71 5.31
CA PRO A 329 41.91 5.86 4.98
C PRO A 329 40.58 5.88 5.75
N LEU A 330 39.92 4.73 5.87
CA LEU A 330 38.64 4.64 6.60
C LEU A 330 38.85 4.77 8.10
N ARG A 331 39.94 4.21 8.65
CA ARG A 331 40.26 4.36 10.08
C ARG A 331 40.54 5.81 10.45
N ALA A 332 41.31 6.53 9.62
CA ALA A 332 41.58 7.96 9.84
C ALA A 332 40.29 8.79 9.80
N GLU A 333 39.38 8.48 8.87
CA GLU A 333 38.08 9.13 8.79
C GLU A 333 37.18 8.80 10.00
N ALA A 334 37.15 7.54 10.43
CA ALA A 334 36.42 7.09 11.60
C ALA A 334 36.84 7.82 12.89
N GLU A 335 38.14 8.08 13.04
CA GLU A 335 38.68 8.85 14.17
C GLU A 335 38.33 10.34 14.06
N ALA A 336 38.48 10.94 12.87
CA ALA A 336 38.26 12.37 12.67
C ALA A 336 36.78 12.79 12.70
N ARG A 337 35.88 11.91 12.25
CA ARG A 337 34.44 12.20 12.05
C ARG A 337 33.53 11.35 12.92
N ARG A 338 34.04 10.85 14.04
CA ARG A 338 33.34 9.89 14.93
C ARG A 338 31.87 10.23 15.16
N GLU A 339 31.60 11.40 15.75
CA GLU A 339 30.24 11.82 16.11
C GLU A 339 29.36 11.97 14.86
N ALA A 340 29.88 12.55 13.78
CA ALA A 340 29.13 12.73 12.54
C ALA A 340 28.73 11.39 11.89
N ILE A 341 29.60 10.38 11.94
CA ILE A 341 29.32 9.03 11.41
C ILE A 341 28.21 8.36 12.24
N LEU A 342 28.34 8.39 13.57
CA LEU A 342 27.37 7.77 14.49
C LEU A 342 26.01 8.45 14.41
N HIS A 343 25.98 9.78 14.47
CA HIS A 343 24.74 10.58 14.38
C HIS A 343 24.08 10.43 13.02
N GLY A 344 24.86 10.45 11.93
CA GLY A 344 24.33 10.25 10.58
C GLY A 344 23.72 8.86 10.39
N ALA A 345 24.39 7.81 10.88
CA ALA A 345 23.85 6.45 10.84
C ALA A 345 22.59 6.30 11.70
N TRP A 346 22.55 6.95 12.87
CA TRP A 346 21.36 6.99 13.73
C TRP A 346 20.17 7.67 13.04
N ASP A 347 20.38 8.85 12.45
CA ASP A 347 19.33 9.62 11.76
C ASP A 347 18.76 8.87 10.56
N GLU A 348 19.62 8.18 9.79
CA GLU A 348 19.18 7.35 8.66
C GLU A 348 18.30 6.20 9.15
N ILE A 349 18.74 5.49 10.18
CA ILE A 349 17.96 4.40 10.79
C ILE A 349 16.66 4.90 11.40
N GLN A 350 16.65 6.08 12.02
CA GLN A 350 15.45 6.69 12.57
C GLN A 350 14.43 7.04 11.48
N ALA A 351 14.88 7.50 10.31
CA ALA A 351 14.00 7.73 9.16
C ALA A 351 13.39 6.41 8.66
N VAL A 352 14.18 5.34 8.56
CA VAL A 352 13.67 4.00 8.19
C VAL A 352 12.64 3.52 9.22
N PHE A 353 12.92 3.67 10.52
CA PHE A 353 12.02 3.25 11.58
C PHE A 353 10.68 3.99 11.52
N ALA A 354 10.69 5.31 11.27
CA ALA A 354 9.47 6.10 11.14
C ALA A 354 8.55 5.60 10.01
N GLU A 355 9.11 5.08 8.91
CA GLU A 355 8.33 4.51 7.80
C GLU A 355 7.69 3.16 8.15
N ILE A 356 8.38 2.30 8.91
CA ILE A 356 7.88 0.97 9.28
C ILE A 356 7.03 0.96 10.55
N HIS A 357 7.23 1.91 11.46
CA HIS A 357 6.54 2.03 12.75
C HIS A 357 5.01 1.95 12.66
N PRO A 358 4.29 2.63 11.73
CA PRO A 358 2.83 2.50 11.65
C PRO A 358 2.33 1.07 11.50
N ARG A 359 3.12 0.19 10.87
CA ARG A 359 2.79 -1.23 10.75
C ARG A 359 3.15 -1.99 12.02
N LEU A 360 4.31 -1.71 12.60
CA LEU A 360 4.77 -2.35 13.84
C LEU A 360 3.91 -1.99 15.04
N ALA A 361 3.42 -0.75 15.13
CA ALA A 361 2.51 -0.32 16.20
C ALA A 361 1.16 -1.05 16.18
N LYS A 362 0.73 -1.57 15.02
CA LYS A 362 -0.46 -2.43 14.93
C LYS A 362 -0.19 -3.86 15.38
N LEU A 363 1.05 -4.32 15.21
CA LEU A 363 1.49 -5.64 15.66
C LEU A 363 1.78 -5.63 17.17
N ALA A 364 2.37 -4.54 17.68
CA ALA A 364 2.85 -4.38 19.04
C ALA A 364 3.68 -5.60 19.51
N PRO A 365 4.80 -5.90 18.82
CA PRO A 365 5.56 -7.11 19.10
C PRO A 365 6.12 -7.08 20.52
N ALA A 366 5.95 -8.16 21.28
CA ALA A 366 6.55 -8.32 22.61
C ALA A 366 7.96 -8.92 22.52
N ARG A 367 8.27 -9.66 21.45
CA ARG A 367 9.62 -10.18 21.19
C ARG A 367 9.99 -10.09 19.71
N VAL A 368 11.15 -9.51 19.41
CA VAL A 368 11.64 -9.26 18.04
C VAL A 368 12.96 -9.99 17.82
N ALA A 369 13.08 -10.68 16.69
CA ALA A 369 14.36 -11.17 16.19
C ALA A 369 14.85 -10.28 15.04
N ASP A 370 16.03 -9.68 15.17
CA ASP A 370 16.67 -8.91 14.10
C ASP A 370 17.81 -9.71 13.46
N ILE A 371 17.66 -10.02 12.18
CA ILE A 371 18.56 -10.84 11.39
C ILE A 371 19.54 -9.93 10.64
N GLY A 372 20.82 -10.05 11.01
CA GLY A 372 21.86 -9.10 10.64
C GLY A 372 21.69 -7.79 11.39
N ALA A 373 21.55 -7.87 12.72
CA ALA A 373 21.27 -6.73 13.58
C ALA A 373 22.35 -5.62 13.55
N GLY A 374 23.55 -5.93 13.03
CA GLY A 374 24.65 -4.96 12.99
C GLY A 374 24.96 -4.45 14.41
N TYR A 375 24.89 -3.13 14.60
CA TYR A 375 25.10 -2.49 15.90
C TYR A 375 23.80 -2.15 16.66
N ALA A 376 22.67 -2.74 16.27
CA ALA A 376 21.40 -2.71 16.98
C ALA A 376 20.74 -1.32 17.15
N PHE A 377 20.96 -0.40 16.21
CA PHE A 377 20.35 0.94 16.26
C PHE A 377 18.82 0.89 16.11
N VAL A 378 18.31 0.02 15.23
CA VAL A 378 16.86 -0.15 15.05
C VAL A 378 16.22 -0.82 16.27
N ASP A 379 16.93 -1.76 16.89
CA ASP A 379 16.48 -2.50 18.07
C ASP A 379 16.27 -1.60 19.28
N LEU A 380 17.15 -0.61 19.49
CA LEU A 380 16.95 0.39 20.55
C LEU A 380 15.62 1.13 20.38
N MET A 381 15.27 1.50 19.14
CA MET A 381 14.00 2.17 18.85
C MET A 381 12.80 1.24 19.00
N LEU A 382 12.94 -0.03 18.60
CA LEU A 382 11.91 -1.05 18.80
C LEU A 382 11.61 -1.24 20.29
N HIS A 383 12.66 -1.40 21.11
CA HIS A 383 12.51 -1.55 22.55
C HIS A 383 11.90 -0.30 23.19
N ARG A 384 12.36 0.91 22.83
CA ARG A 384 11.77 2.16 23.36
C ARG A 384 10.31 2.36 22.94
N ALA A 385 9.93 1.92 21.74
CA ALA A 385 8.57 2.08 21.23
C ALA A 385 7.59 1.05 21.82
N PHE A 386 8.03 -0.18 22.08
CA PHE A 386 7.13 -1.31 22.40
C PHE A 386 7.46 -2.05 23.70
N GLY A 387 8.61 -1.77 24.33
CA GLY A 387 9.11 -2.52 25.49
C GLY A 387 9.45 -3.98 25.16
N CYS A 388 9.76 -4.29 23.90
CA CYS A 388 9.94 -5.66 23.43
C CYS A 388 11.28 -6.27 23.83
N ASP A 389 11.31 -7.58 24.05
CA ASP A 389 12.54 -8.35 24.12
C ASP A 389 13.20 -8.44 22.73
N LEU A 390 14.54 -8.48 22.72
CA LEU A 390 15.36 -8.44 21.51
C LEU A 390 16.18 -9.72 21.36
N VAL A 391 16.14 -10.30 20.17
CA VAL A 391 16.99 -11.42 19.74
C VAL A 391 17.85 -10.93 18.58
N LEU A 392 19.10 -10.57 18.86
CA LEU A 392 20.06 -10.08 17.88
C LEU A 392 20.77 -11.25 17.22
N ILE A 393 20.68 -11.35 15.90
CA ILE A 393 21.26 -12.44 15.13
C ILE A 393 22.29 -11.86 14.16
N ASP A 394 23.57 -12.25 14.28
CA ASP A 394 24.63 -11.83 13.35
C ASP A 394 25.73 -12.88 13.28
N ILE A 395 26.41 -13.01 12.14
CA ILE A 395 27.49 -13.98 11.95
C ILE A 395 28.86 -13.47 12.40
N GLU A 396 28.98 -12.16 12.70
CA GLU A 396 30.14 -11.41 13.25
C GLU A 396 31.45 -11.46 12.43
N GLU A 397 31.82 -12.61 11.88
CA GLU A 397 33.06 -12.85 11.14
C GLU A 397 32.80 -13.56 9.80
N SER A 398 33.46 -13.11 8.73
CA SER A 398 33.52 -13.82 7.45
C SER A 398 34.87 -13.63 6.76
N ALA A 399 35.47 -14.72 6.26
CA ALA A 399 36.72 -14.68 5.49
C ALA A 399 36.60 -13.88 4.17
N ASN A 400 35.39 -13.80 3.59
CA ASN A 400 35.09 -13.03 2.39
C ASN A 400 34.11 -11.90 2.72
N ARG A 401 34.64 -10.70 2.99
CA ARG A 401 33.82 -9.47 3.05
C ARG A 401 33.50 -9.05 1.61
N HIS A 402 32.22 -8.86 1.28
CA HIS A 402 31.79 -8.63 -0.11
C HIS A 402 30.64 -7.62 -0.21
N PHE A 403 30.61 -6.86 -1.31
CA PHE A 403 29.53 -5.94 -1.64
C PHE A 403 28.69 -6.52 -2.77
N GLY A 404 27.46 -6.91 -2.50
CA GLY A 404 26.70 -7.60 -3.53
C GLY A 404 25.46 -8.28 -3.02
N PHE A 405 24.82 -9.01 -3.95
CA PHE A 405 23.89 -10.07 -3.58
C PHE A 405 24.64 -11.36 -3.82
N GLU A 406 24.91 -12.12 -2.77
CA GLU A 406 25.72 -13.33 -2.81
C GLU A 406 24.98 -14.48 -2.10
N GLU A 407 25.48 -15.71 -2.21
CA GLU A 407 24.83 -16.90 -1.63
C GLU A 407 24.83 -16.92 -0.09
N ALA A 408 25.75 -16.20 0.56
CA ALA A 408 25.86 -16.12 2.02
C ALA A 408 26.21 -14.70 2.49
N GLY A 409 25.79 -14.32 3.69
CA GLY A 409 26.12 -13.01 4.28
C GLY A 409 27.59 -12.88 4.70
N ALA A 410 28.03 -11.62 4.88
CA ALA A 410 29.33 -11.26 5.45
C ALA A 410 29.14 -10.60 6.84
N GLY A 411 30.07 -10.90 7.75
CA GLY A 411 30.08 -10.38 9.12
C GLY A 411 30.82 -9.04 9.19
N TYR A 412 30.14 -8.02 9.70
CA TYR A 412 30.64 -6.65 9.80
C TYR A 412 30.41 -6.04 11.19
N SER A 413 30.05 -6.83 12.20
CA SER A 413 29.61 -6.30 13.49
C SER A 413 30.03 -7.21 14.63
N SER A 414 29.94 -6.69 15.85
CA SER A 414 30.17 -7.41 17.10
C SER A 414 28.86 -7.42 17.88
N LEU A 415 28.30 -8.61 18.13
CA LEU A 415 27.09 -8.76 18.95
C LEU A 415 27.35 -8.30 20.39
N ALA A 416 28.59 -8.41 20.87
CA ALA A 416 29.00 -7.87 22.16
C ALA A 416 28.92 -6.33 22.18
N THR A 417 29.40 -5.66 21.13
CA THR A 417 29.32 -4.19 21.01
C THR A 417 27.87 -3.73 20.85
N ALA A 418 27.07 -4.43 20.04
CA ALA A 418 25.65 -4.16 19.87
C ALA A 418 24.87 -4.29 21.21
N ARG A 419 25.14 -5.35 21.98
CA ARG A 419 24.60 -5.53 23.33
C ARG A 419 25.03 -4.39 24.26
N ALA A 420 26.30 -4.01 24.27
CA ALA A 420 26.81 -2.92 25.10
C ALA A 420 26.13 -1.58 24.76
N PHE A 421 25.89 -1.31 23.47
CA PHE A 421 25.13 -0.14 23.02
C PHE A 421 23.71 -0.12 23.59
N LEU A 422 22.97 -1.22 23.49
CA LEU A 422 21.61 -1.30 24.02
C LEU A 422 21.57 -1.09 25.54
N VAL A 423 22.48 -1.74 26.27
CA VAL A 423 22.54 -1.66 27.75
C VAL A 423 22.89 -0.24 28.20
N ALA A 424 23.90 0.39 27.59
CA ALA A 424 24.28 1.77 27.90
C ALA A 424 23.15 2.77 27.65
N ASN A 425 22.21 2.42 26.75
CA ASN A 425 21.07 3.26 26.38
C ASN A 425 19.73 2.84 27.02
N GLY A 426 19.79 2.01 28.07
CA GLY A 426 18.67 1.74 28.99
C GLY A 426 17.88 0.46 28.71
N VAL A 427 18.34 -0.42 27.82
CA VAL A 427 17.71 -1.74 27.62
C VAL A 427 18.20 -2.72 28.70
N PRO A 428 17.30 -3.40 29.44
CA PRO A 428 17.72 -4.40 30.42
C PRO A 428 18.50 -5.55 29.78
N GLU A 429 19.61 -5.98 30.40
CA GLU A 429 20.40 -7.12 29.89
C GLU A 429 19.57 -8.40 29.72
N THR A 430 18.60 -8.63 30.60
CA THR A 430 17.69 -9.78 30.56
C THR A 430 16.74 -9.77 29.36
N ALA A 431 16.54 -8.60 28.73
CA ALA A 431 15.72 -8.45 27.53
C ALA A 431 16.52 -8.70 26.23
N ILE A 432 17.84 -8.96 26.30
CA ILE A 432 18.71 -9.08 25.13
C ILE A 432 19.27 -10.49 25.01
N THR A 433 18.90 -11.18 23.93
CA THR A 433 19.48 -12.45 23.49
C THR A 433 20.37 -12.19 22.27
N THR A 434 21.56 -12.77 22.22
CA THR A 434 22.49 -12.65 21.07
C THR A 434 22.77 -14.04 20.52
N ILE A 435 22.69 -14.21 19.21
CA ILE A 435 22.87 -15.50 18.54
C ILE A 435 23.79 -15.31 17.34
N ASN A 436 24.86 -16.09 17.29
CA ASN A 436 25.70 -16.26 16.12
C ASN A 436 25.40 -17.61 15.46
N PRO A 437 24.66 -17.64 14.32
CA PRO A 437 24.25 -18.89 13.66
C PRO A 437 25.40 -19.80 13.22
N ARG A 438 26.64 -19.30 13.16
CA ARG A 438 27.83 -20.09 12.82
C ARG A 438 28.53 -20.70 14.04
N LYS A 439 28.35 -20.13 15.23
CA LYS A 439 29.05 -20.53 16.45
C LYS A 439 28.13 -21.26 17.44
N ASP A 440 26.85 -20.91 17.46
CA ASP A 440 25.86 -21.49 18.38
C ASP A 440 25.17 -22.73 17.79
N GLU A 441 24.40 -23.46 18.61
CA GLU A 441 23.58 -24.63 18.22
C GLU A 441 22.39 -24.24 17.31
N GLY A 442 22.65 -23.44 16.28
CA GLY A 442 21.67 -22.93 15.34
C GLY A 442 20.65 -21.96 15.97
N MET A 443 19.49 -21.85 15.32
CA MET A 443 18.45 -20.89 15.69
C MET A 443 17.55 -21.34 16.86
N ALA A 444 17.85 -22.47 17.51
CA ALA A 444 17.00 -23.03 18.58
C ALA A 444 16.85 -22.06 19.77
N GLN A 445 17.92 -21.34 20.10
CA GLN A 445 17.96 -20.40 21.23
C GLN A 445 17.15 -19.12 21.00
N ALA A 446 16.75 -18.84 19.75
CA ALA A 446 15.94 -17.66 19.45
C ALA A 446 14.55 -17.72 20.08
N GLY A 447 14.05 -18.94 20.35
CA GLY A 447 12.71 -19.16 20.86
C GLY A 447 11.63 -18.69 19.89
N ARG A 448 10.41 -18.50 20.40
CA ARG A 448 9.31 -17.94 19.60
C ARG A 448 9.37 -16.41 19.63
N VAL A 449 9.11 -15.78 18.48
CA VAL A 449 9.10 -14.31 18.32
C VAL A 449 7.83 -13.84 17.63
N ASP A 450 7.44 -12.59 17.89
CA ASP A 450 6.28 -11.96 17.24
C ASP A 450 6.67 -11.30 15.91
N LEU A 451 7.94 -10.93 15.76
CA LEU A 451 8.48 -10.28 14.57
C LEU A 451 9.87 -10.84 14.24
N ALA A 452 10.06 -11.26 12.99
CA ALA A 452 11.40 -11.37 12.39
C ALA A 452 11.66 -10.13 11.52
N LEU A 453 12.72 -9.40 11.81
CA LEU A 453 13.18 -8.19 11.13
C LEU A 453 14.49 -8.49 10.38
N SER A 454 14.70 -7.84 9.23
CA SER A 454 16.00 -7.73 8.59
C SER A 454 16.03 -6.49 7.71
N LEU A 455 16.86 -5.50 8.05
CA LEU A 455 17.01 -4.27 7.29
C LEU A 455 18.38 -4.28 6.60
N ILE A 456 18.39 -4.16 5.27
CA ILE A 456 19.60 -4.19 4.42
C ILE A 456 20.54 -5.37 4.80
N SER A 457 19.98 -6.55 5.09
CA SER A 457 20.74 -7.78 5.40
C SER A 457 20.13 -9.00 4.67
N CYS A 458 19.50 -9.94 5.38
CA CYS A 458 18.76 -11.06 4.78
C CYS A 458 17.66 -10.53 3.85
N GLY A 459 17.61 -11.04 2.63
CA GLY A 459 16.73 -10.59 1.56
C GLY A 459 17.32 -9.48 0.68
N PHE A 460 18.35 -8.77 1.16
CA PHE A 460 19.04 -7.71 0.42
C PHE A 460 20.45 -8.10 -0.05
N HIS A 461 21.29 -8.58 0.87
CA HIS A 461 22.65 -9.03 0.59
C HIS A 461 22.73 -10.52 0.27
N TYR A 462 21.78 -11.31 0.76
CA TYR A 462 21.73 -12.75 0.54
C TYR A 462 20.27 -13.22 0.53
N PRO A 463 19.98 -14.45 0.05
CA PRO A 463 18.62 -14.92 -0.18
C PRO A 463 17.76 -14.89 1.09
N ALA A 464 16.48 -14.55 0.95
CA ALA A 464 15.52 -14.58 2.04
C ALA A 464 15.25 -16.02 2.53
N GLU A 465 15.50 -17.00 1.66
CA GLU A 465 15.45 -18.44 1.91
C GLU A 465 16.36 -18.89 3.06
N THR A 466 17.42 -18.12 3.36
CA THR A 466 18.45 -18.48 4.34
C THR A 466 17.88 -18.79 5.73
N TYR A 467 16.78 -18.11 6.12
CA TYR A 467 16.12 -18.29 7.42
C TYR A 467 14.74 -18.93 7.30
N ASP A 468 14.48 -19.72 6.25
CA ASP A 468 13.19 -20.39 5.99
C ASP A 468 12.63 -21.14 7.21
N ALA A 469 13.43 -22.03 7.78
CA ALA A 469 13.03 -22.84 8.93
C ALA A 469 12.68 -21.96 10.14
N PHE A 470 13.42 -20.88 10.36
CA PHE A 470 13.16 -19.93 11.43
C PHE A 470 11.85 -19.17 11.21
N TYR A 471 11.62 -18.67 9.99
CA TYR A 471 10.36 -18.00 9.64
C TYR A 471 9.15 -18.92 9.80
N ALA A 472 9.29 -20.21 9.45
CA ALA A 472 8.23 -21.20 9.60
C ALA A 472 7.96 -21.51 11.07
N ALA A 473 8.99 -21.87 11.85
CA ALA A 473 8.83 -22.47 13.17
C ALA A 473 8.83 -21.47 14.33
N ASN A 474 9.66 -20.43 14.26
CA ASN A 474 9.94 -19.54 15.39
C ASN A 474 9.10 -18.25 15.35
N VAL A 475 8.75 -17.75 14.16
CA VAL A 475 7.82 -16.62 14.07
C VAL A 475 6.41 -17.11 14.40
N ALA A 476 5.76 -16.49 15.37
CA ALA A 476 4.43 -16.88 15.83
C ALA A 476 3.41 -16.93 14.67
N PRO A 477 2.38 -17.80 14.71
CA PRO A 477 1.33 -17.85 13.68
C PRO A 477 0.58 -16.52 13.51
N THR A 478 0.48 -15.72 14.56
CA THR A 478 -0.09 -14.36 14.56
C THR A 478 0.99 -13.27 14.42
N GLY A 479 2.25 -13.67 14.26
CA GLY A 479 3.39 -12.79 14.12
C GLY A 479 3.62 -12.32 12.69
N ALA A 480 4.74 -11.65 12.48
CA ALA A 480 5.08 -11.05 11.20
C ALA A 480 6.55 -11.22 10.82
N ILE A 481 6.81 -11.03 9.53
CA ILE A 481 8.14 -11.06 8.92
C ILE A 481 8.32 -9.75 8.16
N LEU A 482 9.35 -8.96 8.47
CA LEU A 482 9.66 -7.69 7.82
C LEU A 482 11.10 -7.70 7.29
N LEU A 483 11.26 -7.71 5.96
CA LEU A 483 12.58 -7.71 5.32
C LEU A 483 12.70 -6.58 4.30
N ASP A 484 13.89 -5.98 4.21
CA ASP A 484 14.31 -5.28 3.01
C ASP A 484 14.72 -6.28 1.93
N ILE A 485 13.97 -6.29 0.83
CA ILE A 485 14.19 -7.18 -0.31
C ILE A 485 14.84 -6.43 -1.46
N ARG A 486 16.00 -6.91 -1.93
CA ARG A 486 16.66 -6.39 -3.13
C ARG A 486 15.80 -6.63 -4.38
N LYS A 487 15.64 -5.61 -5.21
CA LYS A 487 14.88 -5.75 -6.45
C LYS A 487 15.55 -6.77 -7.37
N GLY A 488 14.76 -7.71 -7.88
CA GLY A 488 15.23 -8.78 -8.77
C GLY A 488 15.75 -10.02 -8.04
N SER A 489 15.82 -10.04 -6.70
CA SER A 489 16.30 -11.22 -5.97
C SER A 489 15.29 -12.36 -5.85
N GLY A 490 14.02 -12.15 -6.24
CA GLY A 490 12.95 -13.13 -6.03
C GLY A 490 12.35 -13.15 -4.62
N GLY A 491 13.00 -12.53 -3.63
CA GLY A 491 12.60 -12.59 -2.21
C GLY A 491 11.17 -12.17 -1.89
N LEU A 492 10.61 -11.20 -2.63
CA LEU A 492 9.20 -10.78 -2.47
C LEU A 492 8.22 -11.88 -2.89
N GLY A 493 8.58 -12.70 -3.88
CA GLY A 493 7.79 -13.85 -4.30
C GLY A 493 7.86 -14.95 -3.23
N TYR A 494 9.07 -15.27 -2.80
CA TYR A 494 9.35 -16.26 -1.76
C TYR A 494 8.59 -15.99 -0.45
N LEU A 495 8.64 -14.76 0.06
CA LEU A 495 8.05 -14.41 1.37
C LEU A 495 6.53 -14.61 1.45
N LYS A 496 5.82 -14.67 0.31
CA LYS A 496 4.36 -14.83 0.29
C LYS A 496 3.87 -16.15 0.86
N LYS A 497 4.71 -17.20 0.83
CA LYS A 497 4.33 -18.50 1.39
C LYS A 497 4.10 -18.46 2.90
N PHE A 498 4.59 -17.42 3.58
CA PHE A 498 4.42 -17.26 5.03
C PHE A 498 3.16 -16.48 5.41
N GLY A 499 2.46 -15.82 4.47
CA GLY A 499 1.20 -15.12 4.76
C GLY A 499 0.94 -13.87 3.92
N HIS A 500 0.04 -13.02 4.43
CA HIS A 500 -0.40 -11.81 3.74
C HIS A 500 0.75 -10.80 3.61
N THR A 501 1.20 -10.60 2.37
CA THR A 501 2.38 -9.79 2.06
C THR A 501 2.00 -8.39 1.57
N SER A 502 2.62 -7.38 2.14
CA SER A 502 2.49 -5.97 1.76
C SER A 502 3.87 -5.33 1.58
N VAL A 503 3.97 -4.31 0.72
CA VAL A 503 5.19 -3.53 0.55
C VAL A 503 5.00 -2.19 1.23
N LEU A 504 5.80 -1.92 2.27
CA LEU A 504 5.72 -0.70 3.07
C LEU A 504 6.47 0.46 2.39
N ARG A 505 7.64 0.18 1.84
CA ARG A 505 8.55 1.17 1.25
C ARG A 505 9.17 0.64 -0.04
N ARG A 506 9.48 1.54 -0.99
CA ARG A 506 10.23 1.22 -2.21
C ARG A 506 11.29 2.29 -2.46
N GLU A 507 12.53 1.84 -2.59
CA GLU A 507 13.64 2.69 -2.99
C GLU A 507 14.16 2.31 -4.37
N LYS A 508 15.29 2.88 -4.81
CA LYS A 508 15.92 2.54 -6.09
C LYS A 508 16.28 1.06 -6.17
N LYS A 509 16.91 0.50 -5.13
CA LYS A 509 17.47 -0.87 -5.11
C LYS A 509 16.68 -1.90 -4.29
N LEU A 510 15.80 -1.48 -3.38
CA LEU A 510 15.06 -2.38 -2.49
C LEU A 510 13.57 -2.08 -2.39
N ALA A 511 12.84 -3.01 -1.79
CA ALA A 511 11.49 -2.83 -1.28
C ALA A 511 11.42 -3.42 0.14
N THR A 512 10.89 -2.65 1.10
CA THR A 512 10.64 -3.15 2.47
C THR A 512 9.31 -3.91 2.45
N VAL A 513 9.39 -5.20 2.71
CA VAL A 513 8.29 -6.17 2.62
C VAL A 513 7.86 -6.56 4.02
N PHE A 514 6.56 -6.51 4.29
CA PHE A 514 5.95 -6.94 5.53
C PHE A 514 4.94 -8.05 5.26
N VAL A 515 5.17 -9.22 5.85
CA VAL A 515 4.29 -10.38 5.81
C VAL A 515 3.62 -10.52 7.17
N ASN A 516 2.30 -10.47 7.20
CA ASN A 516 1.54 -10.91 8.36
C ASN A 516 1.27 -12.41 8.22
N LYS A 517 1.69 -13.24 9.18
CA LYS A 517 1.41 -14.68 9.15
C LYS A 517 -0.05 -15.01 9.46
N GLY A 518 -0.81 -14.04 10.00
CA GLY A 518 -2.17 -14.19 10.50
C GLY A 518 -3.06 -15.12 9.67
N VAL A 519 -3.21 -16.33 10.21
CA VAL A 519 -4.15 -17.45 9.94
C VAL A 519 -4.53 -17.65 8.47
N ALA A 520 -4.02 -18.75 7.91
CA ALA A 520 -4.49 -19.37 6.67
C ALA A 520 -5.96 -19.84 6.77
#